data_AF-A0A7C9AL33-F1
#
_entry.id   AF-A0A7C9AL33-F1
#
_cell.length_a   1.000
_cell.length_b   1.000
_cell.length_c   1.000
_cell.angle_alpha   90.00
_cell.angle_beta   90.00
_cell.angle_gamma   90.00
#
_symmetry.space_group_name_H-M   'P 1'
#
loop_
_entity.id
_entity.type
_entity.pdbx_description
1 polymer ?
#
loop_
_entity_poly.entity_id
_entity_poly.type
_entity_poly.pdbx_seq_one_letter_code
_entity_poly.pdbx_strand_id
1 'polypeptide(L)'
;PSGLIRAIALLQAEYPNLCHDISSGALDPRITDSPLRACMDKIMRPDPELAGFIDRVCGEGKWEGIIKKIWPNTKYLSVVVTGAMAQYIPTLDYYSGGLPKVSTAYGTSEGATGVNLKPLCDPSDVSYTIFPDNGYFEFIPLDNPTDFTQDSIPQLVDLANVEVGKEYEIVVTTYAGLYRYRVGDVLRVTDFYNSTPQFKFVRRKNVLLSIDTDKTDETELQQAIENASALLEPFNTSIVEYTSYADAKSIPGHYVIYCELLMKGSTKEPGPEVLAQCCLEMEEALNWIYGRCRVLDQTIGPLEIRVVQEWDI
;
A
#
# COMPACT_ATOMS: atom_id res chain seq x y z
N PRO A 1 5.16 -1.33 4.42
CA PRO A 1 5.94 -0.07 4.48
C PRO A 1 5.13 1.11 4.98
N SER A 2 3.94 1.29 4.39
CA SER A 2 2.88 2.20 4.86
C SER A 2 2.79 2.26 6.39
N GLY A 3 2.60 1.11 7.06
CA GLY A 3 2.51 1.04 8.53
C GLY A 3 3.73 1.56 9.28
N LEU A 4 4.94 1.23 8.85
CA LEU A 4 6.17 1.72 9.48
C LEU A 4 6.34 3.23 9.27
N ILE A 5 6.03 3.73 8.08
CA ILE A 5 6.07 5.16 7.77
C ILE A 5 5.05 5.92 8.61
N ARG A 6 3.84 5.38 8.80
CA ARG A 6 2.86 5.96 9.73
C ARG A 6 3.32 5.94 11.18
N ALA A 7 3.99 4.88 11.64
CA ALA A 7 4.53 4.85 12.99
C ALA A 7 5.58 5.96 13.21
N ILE A 8 6.40 6.25 12.19
CA ILE A 8 7.35 7.37 12.21
C ILE A 8 6.61 8.71 12.19
N ALA A 9 5.57 8.87 11.37
CA ALA A 9 4.75 10.08 11.35
C ALA A 9 3.99 10.33 12.67
N LEU A 10 3.53 9.27 13.33
CA LEU A 10 2.96 9.35 14.67
C LEU A 10 4.02 9.81 15.68
N LEU A 11 5.24 9.28 15.61
CA LEU A 11 6.34 9.77 16.42
C LEU A 11 6.65 11.24 16.13
N GLN A 12 6.61 11.68 14.87
CA GLN A 12 6.77 13.09 14.51
C GLN A 12 5.74 14.00 15.18
N ALA A 13 4.48 13.58 15.23
CA ALA A 13 3.40 14.36 15.80
C ALA A 13 3.36 14.31 17.33
N GLU A 14 3.68 13.16 17.93
CA GLU A 14 3.41 12.87 19.35
C GLU A 14 4.66 12.74 20.22
N TYR A 15 5.89 12.89 19.68
CA TYR A 15 7.11 12.77 20.51
C TYR A 15 7.11 13.66 21.76
N PRO A 16 6.54 14.88 21.81
CA PRO A 16 6.54 15.67 23.04
C PRO A 16 5.72 15.00 24.15
N ASN A 17 4.56 14.43 23.81
CA ASN A 17 3.71 13.70 24.76
C ASN A 17 4.38 12.38 25.17
N LEU A 18 4.99 11.66 24.22
CA LEU A 18 5.75 10.44 24.53
C LEU A 18 6.94 10.74 25.46
N CYS A 19 7.64 11.86 25.27
CA CYS A 19 8.72 12.28 26.17
C CYS A 19 8.20 12.63 27.57
N HIS A 20 7.03 13.26 27.67
CA HIS A 20 6.38 13.53 28.95
C HIS A 20 6.04 12.23 29.70
N ASP A 21 5.47 11.25 29.00
CA ASP A 21 5.11 9.95 29.56
C ASP A 21 6.36 9.19 30.05
N ILE A 22 7.43 9.17 29.24
CA ILE A 22 8.71 8.54 29.60
C ILE A 22 9.34 9.24 30.81
N SER A 23 9.36 10.59 30.82
CA SER A 23 9.96 11.35 31.91
C SER A 23 9.20 11.20 33.23
N SER A 24 7.86 11.14 33.19
CA SER A 24 7.01 11.03 34.37
C SER A 24 6.81 9.57 34.82
N GLY A 25 7.03 8.61 33.92
CA GLY A 25 6.71 7.20 34.14
C GLY A 25 5.21 6.92 34.18
N ALA A 26 4.37 7.85 33.69
CA ALA A 26 2.92 7.72 33.68
C ALA A 26 2.40 7.80 32.25
N LEU A 27 1.43 6.94 31.91
CA LEU A 27 0.83 6.92 30.57
C LEU A 27 -0.24 8.01 30.42
N ASP A 28 -0.22 8.70 29.28
CA ASP A 28 -1.17 9.73 28.88
C ASP A 28 -2.63 9.31 29.14
N PRO A 29 -3.46 10.16 29.78
CA PRO A 29 -4.86 9.87 30.06
C PRO A 29 -5.73 9.69 28.80
N ARG A 30 -5.28 10.15 27.62
CA ARG A 30 -5.95 9.89 26.33
C ARG A 30 -6.05 8.40 26.01
N ILE A 31 -5.15 7.59 26.56
CA ILE A 31 -5.15 6.13 26.37
C ILE A 31 -6.10 5.47 27.38
N THR A 32 -7.35 5.25 27.00
CA THR A 32 -8.41 4.80 27.93
C THR A 32 -8.56 3.28 28.04
N ASP A 33 -7.93 2.50 27.16
CA ASP A 33 -8.05 1.04 27.15
C ASP A 33 -7.42 0.38 28.39
N SER A 34 -8.27 -0.16 29.27
CA SER A 34 -7.82 -0.72 30.57
C SER A 34 -6.79 -1.86 30.44
N PRO A 35 -6.96 -2.85 29.55
CA PRO A 35 -5.94 -3.88 29.33
C PRO A 35 -4.57 -3.32 28.93
N LEU A 36 -4.54 -2.34 28.02
CA LEU A 36 -3.31 -1.68 27.58
C LEU A 36 -2.68 -0.88 28.72
N ARG A 37 -3.46 -0.11 29.49
CA ARG A 37 -2.94 0.62 30.67
C ARG A 37 -2.30 -0.35 31.68
N ALA A 38 -2.97 -1.45 32.00
CA ALA A 38 -2.44 -2.47 32.91
C ALA A 38 -1.17 -3.16 32.39
N CYS A 39 -0.98 -3.23 31.07
CA CYS A 39 0.27 -3.69 30.46
C CYS A 39 1.39 -2.64 30.62
N MET A 40 1.08 -1.38 30.31
CA MET A 40 2.04 -0.28 30.37
C MET A 40 2.51 0.01 31.80
N ASP A 41 1.65 -0.11 32.82
CA ASP A 41 2.04 0.07 34.22
C ASP A 41 3.17 -0.89 34.67
N LYS A 42 3.26 -2.06 34.03
CA LYS A 42 4.33 -3.04 34.32
C LYS A 42 5.69 -2.60 33.75
N ILE A 43 5.68 -1.83 32.66
CA ILE A 43 6.85 -1.46 31.87
C ILE A 43 7.34 -0.05 32.22
N MET A 44 6.41 0.90 32.34
CA MET A 44 6.70 2.33 32.50
C MET A 44 7.43 2.61 33.81
N ARG A 45 8.59 3.25 33.71
CA ARG A 45 9.36 3.78 34.84
C ARG A 45 9.82 5.18 34.47
N PRO A 46 9.87 6.14 35.42
CA PRO A 46 10.38 7.47 35.13
C PRO A 46 11.82 7.40 34.61
N ASP A 47 12.04 7.91 33.40
CA ASP A 47 13.36 7.99 32.77
C ASP A 47 13.56 9.37 32.10
N PRO A 48 13.89 10.40 32.87
CA PRO A 48 14.11 11.75 32.34
C PRO A 48 15.29 11.85 31.37
N GLU A 49 16.28 10.97 31.49
CA GLU A 49 17.46 10.96 30.62
C GLU A 49 17.07 10.47 29.21
N LEU A 50 16.32 9.36 29.12
CA LEU A 50 15.78 8.87 27.86
C LEU A 50 14.82 9.88 27.22
N ALA A 51 13.94 10.50 28.01
CA ALA A 51 13.04 11.54 27.52
C ALA A 51 13.81 12.74 26.93
N GLY A 52 14.83 13.24 27.64
CA GLY A 52 15.68 14.33 27.15
C GLY A 52 16.48 13.95 25.90
N PHE A 53 16.90 12.69 25.79
CA PHE A 53 17.55 12.17 24.59
C PHE A 53 16.60 12.20 23.37
N ILE A 54 15.39 11.67 23.51
CA ILE A 54 14.39 11.62 22.43
C ILE A 54 13.97 13.04 22.03
N ASP A 55 13.69 13.91 23.01
CA ASP A 55 13.31 15.30 22.77
C ASP A 55 14.39 16.06 21.98
N ARG A 56 15.66 15.90 22.35
CA ARG A 56 16.78 16.50 21.61
C ARG A 56 16.87 15.97 20.18
N VAL A 57 16.78 14.65 19.99
CA VAL A 57 16.93 14.02 18.67
C VAL A 57 15.77 14.40 17.74
N CYS A 58 14.53 14.41 18.23
CA CYS A 58 13.35 14.77 17.45
C CYS A 58 13.21 16.29 17.25
N GLY A 59 13.58 17.09 18.25
CA GLY A 59 13.48 18.55 18.26
C GLY A 59 14.42 19.27 17.29
N GLU A 60 15.44 18.59 16.75
CA GLU A 60 16.29 19.11 15.67
C GLU A 60 15.53 19.40 14.36
N GLY A 61 14.33 18.82 14.18
CA GLY A 61 13.53 18.95 12.97
C GLY A 61 14.10 18.20 11.75
N LYS A 62 15.23 17.50 11.89
CA LYS A 62 15.88 16.71 10.83
C LYS A 62 15.67 15.21 11.04
N TRP A 63 14.68 14.67 10.34
CA TRP A 63 14.23 13.28 10.47
C TRP A 63 14.99 12.28 9.57
N GLU A 64 15.92 12.76 8.74
CA GLU A 64 16.82 11.88 8.01
C GLU A 64 17.62 10.98 8.98
N GLY A 65 17.58 9.67 8.74
CA GLY A 65 18.24 8.68 9.58
C GLY A 65 17.70 8.56 11.00
N ILE A 66 16.51 9.10 11.31
CA ILE A 66 15.92 9.09 12.65
C ILE A 66 15.90 7.69 13.28
N ILE A 67 15.67 6.64 12.49
CA ILE A 67 15.60 5.26 12.99
C ILE A 67 16.94 4.85 13.61
N LYS A 68 18.07 5.20 12.96
CA LYS A 68 19.41 4.92 13.49
C LYS A 68 19.76 5.83 14.68
N LYS A 69 19.21 7.05 14.74
CA LYS A 69 19.44 7.95 15.88
C LYS A 69 18.77 7.41 17.14
N ILE A 70 17.48 7.05 17.06
CA ILE A 70 16.69 6.59 18.22
C ILE A 70 16.98 5.12 18.55
N TRP A 71 17.10 4.26 17.54
CA TRP A 71 17.39 2.84 17.68
C TRP A 71 18.73 2.49 17.00
N PRO A 72 19.88 2.83 17.62
CA PRO A 72 21.21 2.72 16.98
C PRO A 72 21.65 1.29 16.70
N ASN A 73 21.05 0.30 17.36
CA ASN A 73 21.39 -1.11 17.16
C ASN A 73 20.57 -1.78 16.04
N THR A 74 19.65 -1.06 15.40
CA THR A 74 18.83 -1.59 14.30
C THR A 74 19.70 -2.03 13.13
N LYS A 75 19.55 -3.29 12.70
CA LYS A 75 20.36 -3.88 11.61
C LYS A 75 19.69 -3.78 10.25
N TYR A 76 18.36 -3.84 10.20
CA TYR A 76 17.56 -3.80 8.98
C TYR A 76 16.11 -3.44 9.32
N LEU A 77 15.32 -3.09 8.29
CA LEU A 77 13.88 -2.92 8.38
C LEU A 77 13.18 -4.17 7.87
N SER A 78 12.34 -4.80 8.69
CA SER A 78 11.52 -5.95 8.27
C SER A 78 10.22 -5.46 7.65
N VAL A 79 10.21 -5.22 6.34
CA VAL A 79 9.08 -4.60 5.63
C VAL A 79 8.97 -5.12 4.19
N VAL A 80 7.75 -5.36 3.72
CA VAL A 80 7.49 -5.79 2.33
C VAL A 80 7.73 -4.64 1.37
N VAL A 81 8.75 -4.71 0.52
CA VAL A 81 9.15 -3.61 -0.41
C VAL A 81 8.94 -3.96 -1.88
N THR A 82 8.13 -4.98 -2.18
CA THR A 82 7.76 -5.40 -3.53
C THR A 82 6.35 -4.95 -3.92
N GLY A 83 6.03 -5.01 -5.21
CA GLY A 83 4.71 -4.62 -5.72
C GLY A 83 4.40 -3.14 -5.48
N ALA A 84 3.15 -2.80 -5.19
CA ALA A 84 2.73 -1.41 -4.92
C ALA A 84 3.51 -0.76 -3.76
N MET A 85 4.02 -1.55 -2.81
CA MET A 85 4.79 -1.06 -1.67
C MET A 85 6.18 -0.52 -2.05
N ALA A 86 6.68 -0.80 -3.25
CA ALA A 86 7.96 -0.29 -3.74
C ALA A 86 8.00 1.25 -3.81
N GLN A 87 6.84 1.91 -3.96
CA GLN A 87 6.74 3.38 -3.96
C GLN A 87 7.27 4.04 -2.67
N TYR A 88 7.29 3.30 -1.57
CA TYR A 88 7.73 3.78 -0.26
C TYR A 88 9.24 3.61 0.01
N ILE A 89 10.00 2.97 -0.89
CA ILE A 89 11.45 2.72 -0.69
C ILE A 89 12.22 4.03 -0.44
N PRO A 90 12.06 5.11 -1.25
CA PRO A 90 12.79 6.36 -1.01
C PRO A 90 12.51 6.98 0.36
N THR A 91 11.25 6.95 0.80
CA THR A 91 10.83 7.47 2.12
C THR A 91 11.43 6.64 3.25
N LEU A 92 11.49 5.31 3.11
CA LEU A 92 12.17 4.44 4.07
C LEU A 92 13.68 4.68 4.10
N ASP A 93 14.31 4.94 2.95
CA ASP A 93 15.73 5.25 2.88
C ASP A 93 16.06 6.56 3.60
N TYR A 94 15.23 7.58 3.41
CA TYR A 94 15.33 8.85 4.13
C TYR A 94 15.28 8.64 5.65
N TYR A 95 14.25 8.00 6.19
CA TYR A 95 14.11 7.83 7.64
C TYR A 95 15.12 6.85 8.24
N SER A 96 15.56 5.86 7.47
CA SER A 96 16.48 4.83 7.96
C SER A 96 17.95 5.17 7.77
N GLY A 97 18.28 6.17 6.95
CA GLY A 97 19.64 6.44 6.51
C GLY A 97 20.22 5.24 5.75
N GLY A 98 19.40 4.61 4.89
CA GLY A 98 19.79 3.47 4.05
C GLY A 98 19.98 2.13 4.79
N LEU A 99 19.22 1.83 5.85
CA LEU A 99 19.24 0.47 6.43
C LEU A 99 18.74 -0.55 5.40
N PRO A 100 19.30 -1.79 5.37
CA PRO A 100 18.77 -2.87 4.54
C PRO A 100 17.25 -3.06 4.77
N LYS A 101 16.50 -3.30 3.69
CA LYS A 101 15.05 -3.52 3.74
C LYS A 101 14.81 -4.99 3.41
N VAL A 102 14.38 -5.74 4.40
CA VAL A 102 14.20 -7.19 4.30
C VAL A 102 12.73 -7.50 4.05
N SER A 103 12.44 -7.90 2.81
CA SER A 103 11.12 -8.42 2.43
C SER A 103 11.11 -9.94 2.60
N THR A 104 10.65 -10.40 3.76
CA THR A 104 10.82 -11.80 4.19
C THR A 104 9.91 -12.77 3.45
N ALA A 105 8.64 -12.43 3.28
CA ALA A 105 7.63 -13.37 2.86
C ALA A 105 6.66 -12.78 1.83
N TYR A 106 6.17 -13.66 0.97
CA TYR A 106 5.00 -13.46 0.13
C TYR A 106 3.87 -14.31 0.71
N GLY A 107 2.66 -13.75 0.74
CA GLY A 107 1.51 -14.41 1.33
C GLY A 107 0.20 -13.85 0.77
N THR A 108 -0.78 -14.73 0.56
CA THR A 108 -2.13 -14.36 0.17
C THR A 108 -3.16 -14.98 1.12
N SER A 109 -4.34 -14.35 1.25
CA SER A 109 -5.40 -14.86 2.13
C SER A 109 -5.91 -16.24 1.71
N GLU A 110 -5.74 -16.60 0.43
CA GLU A 110 -6.13 -17.86 -0.17
C GLU A 110 -5.20 -19.02 0.18
N GLY A 111 -4.00 -18.75 0.71
CA GLY A 111 -3.08 -19.76 1.26
C GLY A 111 -1.75 -19.93 0.51
N ALA A 112 -1.51 -19.19 -0.57
CA ALA A 112 -0.19 -19.19 -1.20
C ALA A 112 0.79 -18.45 -0.29
N THR A 113 1.86 -19.14 0.15
CA THR A 113 2.95 -18.49 0.88
C THR A 113 4.33 -18.94 0.40
N GLY A 114 5.28 -18.02 0.49
CA GLY A 114 6.68 -18.25 0.12
C GLY A 114 7.62 -17.30 0.84
N VAL A 115 8.91 -17.59 0.79
CA VAL A 115 9.94 -16.82 1.50
C VAL A 115 11.03 -16.33 0.57
N ASN A 116 11.60 -15.18 0.90
CA ASN A 116 12.81 -14.70 0.26
C ASN A 116 14.03 -15.41 0.88
N LEU A 117 14.65 -16.29 0.11
CA LEU A 117 15.86 -17.02 0.53
C LEU A 117 17.13 -16.15 0.53
N LYS A 118 17.09 -14.96 -0.07
CA LYS A 118 18.16 -13.96 -0.10
C LYS A 118 17.68 -12.66 0.55
N PRO A 119 17.40 -12.64 1.87
CA PRO A 119 16.69 -11.54 2.54
C PRO A 119 17.43 -10.18 2.48
N LEU A 120 18.75 -10.18 2.26
CA LEU A 120 19.57 -8.97 2.18
C LEU A 120 19.82 -8.49 0.74
N CYS A 121 19.16 -9.07 -0.27
CA CYS A 121 19.25 -8.58 -1.63
C CYS A 121 18.68 -7.16 -1.76
N ASP A 122 19.00 -6.48 -2.86
CA ASP A 122 18.35 -5.22 -3.19
C ASP A 122 16.83 -5.41 -3.32
N PRO A 123 15.99 -4.44 -2.90
CA PRO A 123 14.54 -4.51 -3.09
C PRO A 123 14.09 -4.85 -4.51
N SER A 124 14.84 -4.40 -5.54
CA SER A 124 14.53 -4.67 -6.93
C SER A 124 14.81 -6.12 -7.36
N ASP A 125 15.63 -6.87 -6.62
CA ASP A 125 16.02 -8.25 -6.90
C ASP A 125 15.22 -9.29 -6.07
N VAL A 126 14.32 -8.84 -5.21
CA VAL A 126 13.55 -9.73 -4.33
C VAL A 126 12.77 -10.77 -5.13
N SER A 127 13.00 -12.03 -4.78
CA SER A 127 12.29 -13.19 -5.33
C SER A 127 11.86 -14.10 -4.18
N TYR A 128 10.64 -14.63 -4.27
CA TYR A 128 10.03 -15.49 -3.27
C TYR A 128 9.99 -16.94 -3.75
N THR A 129 10.43 -17.85 -2.91
CA THR A 129 10.34 -19.30 -3.14
C THR A 129 9.06 -19.81 -2.49
N ILE A 130 8.08 -20.22 -3.30
CA ILE A 130 6.78 -20.71 -2.81
C ILE A 130 6.98 -22.10 -2.20
N PHE A 131 6.42 -22.34 -1.02
CA PHE A 131 6.51 -23.67 -0.42
C PHE A 131 5.50 -24.63 -1.06
N PRO A 132 5.93 -25.77 -1.62
CA PRO A 132 5.03 -26.70 -2.32
C PRO A 132 4.01 -27.42 -1.42
N ASP A 133 4.20 -27.41 -0.10
CA ASP A 133 3.34 -28.09 0.88
C ASP A 133 2.11 -27.28 1.30
N ASN A 134 2.06 -25.98 1.00
CA ASN A 134 0.93 -25.11 1.36
C ASN A 134 -0.34 -25.35 0.55
N GLY A 135 -0.22 -26.03 -0.60
CA GLY A 135 -1.32 -26.28 -1.52
C GLY A 135 -0.78 -26.76 -2.87
N TYR A 136 -1.69 -26.98 -3.81
CA TYR A 136 -1.31 -27.27 -5.19
C TYR A 136 -1.34 -25.98 -6.00
N PHE A 137 -0.22 -25.69 -6.68
CA PHE A 137 0.01 -24.43 -7.38
C PHE A 137 0.14 -24.68 -8.88
N GLU A 138 -0.71 -23.98 -9.63
CA GLU A 138 -0.75 -23.99 -11.08
C GLU A 138 -0.57 -22.55 -11.60
N PHE A 139 -0.20 -22.42 -12.87
CA PHE A 139 0.22 -21.14 -13.44
C PHE A 139 -0.39 -20.95 -14.83
N ILE A 140 -1.06 -19.81 -15.05
CA ILE A 140 -1.58 -19.40 -16.36
C ILE A 140 -0.51 -18.54 -17.05
N PRO A 141 0.06 -18.95 -18.20
CA PRO A 141 1.04 -18.14 -18.93
C PRO A 141 0.43 -16.84 -19.45
N LEU A 142 1.17 -15.71 -19.37
CA LEU A 142 0.71 -14.42 -19.90
C LEU A 142 1.23 -14.09 -21.31
N ASP A 143 2.27 -14.78 -21.77
CA ASP A 143 2.92 -14.51 -23.08
C ASP A 143 2.07 -14.97 -24.28
N ASN A 144 1.06 -15.82 -24.06
CA ASN A 144 0.10 -16.26 -25.06
C ASN A 144 -1.32 -15.91 -24.59
N PRO A 145 -1.81 -14.68 -24.83
CA PRO A 145 -3.22 -14.39 -24.72
C PRO A 145 -3.93 -15.04 -25.91
N THR A 146 -3.97 -16.37 -25.98
CA THR A 146 -5.04 -17.02 -26.74
C THR A 146 -6.32 -16.58 -26.06
N ASP A 147 -7.12 -15.80 -26.77
CA ASP A 147 -8.46 -15.41 -26.38
C ASP A 147 -9.10 -16.58 -25.65
N PHE A 148 -9.37 -16.39 -24.36
CA PHE A 148 -10.15 -17.33 -23.57
C PHE A 148 -11.56 -17.34 -24.14
N THR A 149 -11.75 -18.04 -25.26
CA THR A 149 -13.06 -18.49 -25.66
C THR A 149 -13.53 -19.44 -24.56
N GLN A 150 -14.79 -19.30 -24.18
CA GLN A 150 -15.43 -19.96 -23.04
C GLN A 150 -15.29 -21.50 -23.04
N ASP A 151 -14.81 -22.07 -24.16
CA ASP A 151 -14.65 -23.50 -24.43
C ASP A 151 -13.21 -24.03 -24.33
N SER A 152 -12.20 -23.17 -24.10
CA SER A 152 -10.79 -23.61 -23.96
C SER A 152 -10.33 -23.56 -22.50
N ILE A 153 -10.06 -24.73 -21.91
CA ILE A 153 -9.43 -24.81 -20.59
C ILE A 153 -8.02 -24.23 -20.73
N PRO A 154 -7.62 -23.23 -19.91
CA PRO A 154 -6.27 -22.72 -19.91
C PRO A 154 -5.29 -23.88 -19.75
N GLN A 155 -4.27 -23.98 -20.62
CA GLN A 155 -3.18 -24.91 -20.39
C GLN A 155 -2.38 -24.40 -19.20
N LEU A 156 -2.73 -24.90 -18.02
CA LEU A 156 -2.03 -24.59 -16.79
C LEU A 156 -0.68 -25.29 -16.77
N VAL A 157 0.30 -24.61 -16.19
CA VAL A 157 1.64 -25.12 -15.96
C VAL A 157 1.78 -25.44 -14.47
N ASP A 158 2.28 -26.63 -14.15
CA ASP A 158 2.57 -26.99 -12.77
C ASP A 158 3.72 -26.15 -12.20
N LEU A 159 3.78 -26.01 -10.87
CA LEU A 159 4.87 -25.34 -10.16
C LEU A 159 6.28 -25.75 -10.64
N ALA A 160 6.52 -27.04 -10.88
CA ALA A 160 7.84 -27.53 -11.29
C ALA A 160 8.18 -27.25 -12.77
N ASN A 161 7.20 -26.87 -13.59
CA ASN A 161 7.32 -26.78 -15.05
C ASN A 161 7.32 -25.33 -15.57
N VAL A 162 7.31 -24.34 -14.67
CA VAL A 162 7.39 -22.92 -15.06
C VAL A 162 8.77 -22.60 -15.66
N GLU A 163 8.84 -21.60 -16.54
CA GLU A 163 10.07 -21.26 -17.26
C GLU A 163 10.65 -19.92 -16.78
N VAL A 164 11.96 -19.88 -16.56
CA VAL A 164 12.68 -18.66 -16.17
C VAL A 164 12.44 -17.54 -17.20
N GLY A 165 12.15 -16.34 -16.68
CA GLY A 165 11.88 -15.15 -17.49
C GLY A 165 10.42 -14.97 -17.89
N LYS A 166 9.58 -16.02 -17.82
CA LYS A 166 8.16 -15.93 -18.17
C LYS A 166 7.30 -15.40 -17.02
N GLU A 167 6.19 -14.77 -17.39
CA GLU A 167 5.18 -14.28 -16.45
C GLU A 167 3.95 -15.17 -16.42
N TYR A 168 3.44 -15.37 -15.21
CA TYR A 168 2.29 -16.22 -14.96
C TYR A 168 1.34 -15.59 -13.97
N GLU A 169 0.05 -15.84 -14.14
CA GLU A 169 -0.94 -15.66 -13.09
C GLU A 169 -1.01 -16.93 -12.23
N ILE A 170 -0.87 -16.78 -10.91
CA ILE A 170 -0.91 -17.92 -9.98
C ILE A 170 -2.36 -18.40 -9.73
N VAL A 171 -2.51 -19.71 -9.76
CA VAL A 171 -3.75 -20.45 -9.51
C VAL A 171 -3.51 -21.41 -8.32
N VAL A 172 -4.42 -21.42 -7.36
CA VAL A 172 -4.26 -22.18 -6.11
C VAL A 172 -5.38 -23.21 -5.96
N THR A 173 -5.00 -24.41 -5.50
CA THR A 173 -5.91 -25.39 -4.93
C THR A 173 -5.50 -25.64 -3.48
N THR A 174 -6.39 -25.42 -2.53
CA THR A 174 -6.06 -25.42 -1.10
C THR A 174 -6.88 -26.40 -0.29
N TYR A 175 -6.34 -26.80 0.87
CA TYR A 175 -7.03 -27.69 1.83
C TYR A 175 -8.36 -27.12 2.34
N ALA A 176 -8.54 -25.80 2.29
CA ALA A 176 -9.77 -25.12 2.68
C ALA A 176 -10.89 -25.20 1.63
N GLY A 177 -10.64 -25.81 0.47
CA GLY A 177 -11.66 -26.06 -0.56
C GLY A 177 -11.73 -25.04 -1.68
N LEU A 178 -10.70 -24.21 -1.87
CA LEU A 178 -10.52 -23.47 -3.12
C LEU A 178 -9.93 -24.43 -4.16
N TYR A 179 -10.54 -24.53 -5.34
CA TYR A 179 -10.10 -25.42 -6.41
C TYR A 179 -9.82 -24.61 -7.68
N ARG A 180 -8.59 -24.69 -8.16
CA ARG A 180 -8.10 -23.94 -9.33
C ARG A 180 -8.50 -22.46 -9.27
N TYR A 181 -8.41 -21.88 -8.08
CA TYR A 181 -8.81 -20.50 -7.82
C TYR A 181 -7.74 -19.55 -8.34
N ARG A 182 -8.14 -18.62 -9.20
CA ARG A 182 -7.27 -17.58 -9.74
C ARG A 182 -7.04 -16.51 -8.69
N VAL A 183 -5.82 -16.43 -8.17
CA VAL A 183 -5.46 -15.41 -7.19
C VAL A 183 -5.43 -14.03 -7.86
N GLY A 184 -4.99 -13.94 -9.12
CA GLY A 184 -4.85 -12.67 -9.82
C GLY A 184 -3.50 -11.98 -9.59
N ASP A 185 -2.58 -12.60 -8.86
CA ASP A 185 -1.20 -12.14 -8.75
C ASP A 185 -0.40 -12.59 -9.99
N VAL A 186 0.33 -11.65 -10.58
CA VAL A 186 1.27 -11.89 -11.67
C VAL A 186 2.68 -12.04 -11.11
N LEU A 187 3.28 -13.19 -11.39
CA LEU A 187 4.58 -13.60 -10.90
C LEU A 187 5.50 -13.88 -12.08
N ARG A 188 6.72 -13.34 -12.05
CA ARG A 188 7.76 -13.66 -13.02
C ARG A 188 8.75 -14.65 -12.42
N VAL A 189 9.02 -15.74 -13.11
CA VAL A 189 10.03 -16.71 -12.67
C VAL A 189 11.42 -16.09 -12.83
N THR A 190 12.19 -16.00 -11.76
CA THR A 190 13.54 -15.41 -11.79
C THR A 190 14.63 -16.46 -11.77
N ASP A 191 14.44 -17.53 -11.02
CA ASP A 191 15.43 -18.60 -10.83
C ASP A 191 14.75 -19.84 -10.22
N PHE A 192 15.53 -20.87 -9.90
CA PHE A 192 15.10 -22.04 -9.14
C PHE A 192 16.02 -22.26 -7.94
N TYR A 193 15.42 -22.53 -6.77
CA TYR A 193 16.14 -23.10 -5.63
C TYR A 193 15.93 -24.60 -5.61
N ASN A 194 16.96 -25.36 -6.01
CA ASN A 194 16.84 -26.78 -6.35
C ASN A 194 15.79 -26.97 -7.46
N SER A 195 14.69 -27.68 -7.17
CA SER A 195 13.57 -27.88 -8.09
C SER A 195 12.39 -26.92 -7.84
N THR A 196 12.52 -25.99 -6.87
CA THR A 196 11.44 -25.07 -6.52
C THR A 196 11.66 -23.71 -7.17
N PRO A 197 10.73 -23.22 -8.00
CA PRO A 197 10.89 -21.91 -8.65
C PRO A 197 10.89 -20.75 -7.65
N GLN A 198 11.61 -19.71 -8.01
CA GLN A 198 11.64 -18.42 -7.34
C GLN A 198 10.91 -17.38 -8.19
N PHE A 199 10.07 -16.59 -7.56
CA PHE A 199 9.18 -15.66 -8.24
C PHE A 199 9.41 -14.22 -7.80
N LYS A 200 9.61 -13.32 -8.75
CA LYS A 200 9.46 -11.89 -8.52
C LYS A 200 8.00 -11.50 -8.67
N PHE A 201 7.46 -10.83 -7.66
CA PHE A 201 6.11 -10.27 -7.73
C PHE A 201 6.09 -9.11 -8.72
N VAL A 202 5.24 -9.19 -9.74
CA VAL A 202 5.10 -8.14 -10.75
C VAL A 202 3.99 -7.18 -10.35
N ARG A 203 2.76 -7.68 -10.21
CA ARG A 203 1.56 -6.89 -9.88
C ARG A 203 0.39 -7.79 -9.47
N ARG A 204 -0.61 -7.19 -8.82
CA ARG A 204 -1.97 -7.74 -8.76
C ARG A 204 -2.72 -7.26 -10.02
N LYS A 205 -3.38 -8.16 -10.75
CA LYS A 205 -4.19 -7.78 -11.92
C LYS A 205 -5.29 -6.82 -11.50
N ASN A 206 -5.61 -5.91 -12.42
CA ASN A 206 -6.67 -4.90 -12.31
C ASN A 206 -6.51 -3.90 -11.14
N VAL A 207 -5.38 -3.86 -10.44
CA VAL A 207 -5.15 -2.81 -9.43
C VAL A 207 -4.58 -1.57 -10.11
N LEU A 208 -5.31 -0.48 -10.04
CA LEU A 208 -4.94 0.83 -10.57
C LEU A 208 -4.30 1.71 -9.49
N LEU A 209 -4.93 1.80 -8.31
CA LEU A 209 -4.46 2.61 -7.18
C LEU A 209 -4.35 1.77 -5.90
N SER A 210 -3.34 2.07 -5.08
CA SER A 210 -3.11 1.43 -3.78
C SER A 210 -2.17 2.28 -2.91
N ILE A 211 -2.62 2.68 -1.73
CA ILE A 211 -1.81 3.39 -0.72
C ILE A 211 -1.34 2.44 0.38
N ASP A 212 -2.24 1.61 0.90
CA ASP A 212 -1.98 0.62 1.94
C ASP A 212 -2.53 -0.75 1.53
N THR A 213 -3.56 -1.26 2.20
CA THR A 213 -4.16 -2.56 1.88
C THR A 213 -5.22 -2.46 0.78
N ASP A 214 -5.73 -1.25 0.55
CA ASP A 214 -6.66 -0.87 -0.51
C ASP A 214 -6.11 -1.23 -1.89
N LYS A 215 -7.03 -1.66 -2.73
CA LYS A 215 -6.82 -2.00 -4.13
C LYS A 215 -8.03 -1.49 -4.86
N THR A 216 -7.85 -0.41 -5.62
CA THR A 216 -8.91 0.17 -6.45
C THR A 216 -8.68 -0.22 -7.89
N ASP A 217 -9.69 -0.77 -8.55
CA ASP A 217 -9.64 -1.10 -9.97
C ASP A 217 -10.17 0.02 -10.88
N GLU A 218 -10.01 -0.16 -12.19
CA GLU A 218 -10.44 0.80 -13.20
C GLU A 218 -11.97 0.98 -13.23
N THR A 219 -12.73 -0.10 -12.96
CA THR A 219 -14.20 -0.05 -12.97
C THR A 219 -14.72 0.72 -11.76
N GLU A 220 -14.14 0.49 -10.59
CA GLU A 220 -14.43 1.25 -9.37
C GLU A 220 -14.09 2.74 -9.54
N LEU A 221 -12.93 3.06 -10.14
CA LEU A 221 -12.58 4.45 -10.41
C LEU A 221 -13.52 5.09 -11.42
N GLN A 222 -13.85 4.42 -12.53
CA GLN A 222 -14.80 4.93 -13.52
C GLN A 222 -16.16 5.23 -12.88
N GLN A 223 -16.68 4.33 -12.04
CA GLN A 223 -17.93 4.55 -11.32
C GLN A 223 -17.85 5.76 -10.38
N ALA A 224 -16.73 5.94 -9.68
CA ALA A 224 -16.50 7.09 -8.82
C ALA A 224 -16.50 8.42 -9.62
N ILE A 225 -15.88 8.44 -10.80
CA ILE A 225 -15.89 9.59 -11.71
C ILE A 225 -17.31 9.89 -12.20
N GLU A 226 -18.07 8.88 -12.60
CA GLU A 226 -19.45 9.04 -13.08
C GLU A 226 -20.37 9.64 -12.00
N ASN A 227 -20.28 9.15 -10.77
CA ASN A 227 -21.06 9.67 -9.65
C ASN A 227 -20.70 11.14 -9.35
N ALA A 228 -19.41 11.47 -9.33
CA ALA A 228 -18.96 12.85 -9.15
C ALA A 228 -19.37 13.76 -10.31
N SER A 229 -19.37 13.26 -11.55
CA SER A 229 -19.80 14.03 -12.73
C SER A 229 -21.27 14.42 -12.65
N ALA A 230 -22.13 13.61 -12.02
CA ALA A 230 -23.54 13.95 -11.82
C ALA A 230 -23.73 15.23 -10.98
N LEU A 231 -22.80 15.52 -10.05
CA LEU A 231 -22.82 16.74 -9.24
C LEU A 231 -22.42 18.00 -10.03
N LEU A 232 -21.79 17.82 -11.20
CA LEU A 232 -21.36 18.92 -12.07
C LEU A 232 -22.43 19.28 -13.12
N GLU A 233 -23.41 18.41 -13.37
CA GLU A 233 -24.49 18.66 -14.34
C GLU A 233 -25.26 19.97 -14.10
N PRO A 234 -25.62 20.37 -12.86
CA PRO A 234 -26.31 21.64 -12.60
C PRO A 234 -25.50 22.88 -13.00
N PHE A 235 -24.18 22.74 -13.14
CA PHE A 235 -23.24 23.79 -13.57
C PHE A 235 -22.97 23.74 -15.08
N ASN A 236 -23.66 22.88 -15.82
CA ASN A 236 -23.42 22.58 -17.23
C ASN A 236 -21.94 22.28 -17.52
N THR A 237 -21.30 21.60 -16.57
CA THR A 237 -19.88 21.23 -16.60
C THR A 237 -19.78 19.71 -16.67
N SER A 238 -18.87 19.20 -17.50
CA SER A 238 -18.60 17.77 -17.63
C SER A 238 -17.10 17.48 -17.52
N ILE A 239 -16.75 16.34 -16.94
CA ILE A 239 -15.38 15.82 -16.97
C ILE A 239 -15.11 15.29 -18.39
N VAL A 240 -14.13 15.86 -19.08
CA VAL A 240 -13.75 15.47 -20.46
C VAL A 240 -12.81 14.28 -20.41
N GLU A 241 -11.72 14.45 -19.66
CA GLU A 241 -10.73 13.43 -19.40
C GLU A 241 -10.36 13.45 -17.93
N TYR A 242 -9.86 12.30 -17.47
CA TYR A 242 -9.30 12.18 -16.15
C TYR A 242 -8.14 11.18 -16.15
N THR A 243 -7.26 11.34 -15.18
CA THR A 243 -6.26 10.34 -14.83
C THR A 243 -6.04 10.33 -13.33
N SER A 244 -5.33 9.33 -12.81
CA SER A 244 -5.17 9.15 -11.37
C SER A 244 -3.75 8.76 -10.98
N TYR A 245 -3.41 9.06 -9.73
CA TYR A 245 -2.11 8.78 -9.15
C TYR A 245 -2.22 8.53 -7.64
N ALA A 246 -1.43 7.59 -7.13
CA ALA A 246 -1.29 7.34 -5.70
C ALA A 246 -0.17 8.24 -5.12
N ASP A 247 -0.54 9.29 -4.40
CA ASP A 247 0.43 10.21 -3.80
C ASP A 247 0.93 9.67 -2.46
N ALA A 248 2.18 9.21 -2.47
CA ALA A 248 2.90 8.70 -1.30
C ALA A 248 3.84 9.75 -0.66
N LYS A 249 3.81 11.02 -1.11
CA LYS A 249 4.61 12.10 -0.52
C LYS A 249 4.03 12.58 0.80
N SER A 250 2.70 12.60 0.91
CA SER A 250 2.01 12.82 2.19
C SER A 250 1.99 11.53 3.01
N ILE A 251 1.92 11.67 4.34
CA ILE A 251 1.75 10.54 5.25
C ILE A 251 0.56 10.86 6.18
N PRO A 252 -0.57 10.15 6.08
CA PRO A 252 -0.83 9.06 5.13
C PRO A 252 -0.85 9.54 3.67
N GLY A 253 -0.53 8.63 2.75
CA GLY A 253 -0.68 8.87 1.31
C GLY A 253 -2.15 8.94 0.91
N HIS A 254 -2.47 9.44 -0.26
CA HIS A 254 -3.85 9.61 -0.72
C HIS A 254 -3.98 9.49 -2.24
N TYR A 255 -5.19 9.35 -2.74
CA TYR A 255 -5.46 9.34 -4.17
C TYR A 255 -5.55 10.77 -4.71
N VAL A 256 -4.91 11.01 -5.84
CA VAL A 256 -5.02 12.26 -6.59
C VAL A 256 -5.66 11.95 -7.93
N ILE A 257 -6.78 12.60 -8.22
CA ILE A 257 -7.50 12.50 -9.49
C ILE A 257 -7.33 13.81 -10.24
N TYR A 258 -6.75 13.76 -11.42
CA TYR A 258 -6.67 14.91 -12.32
C TYR A 258 -7.89 14.91 -13.22
N CYS A 259 -8.60 16.04 -13.29
CA CYS A 259 -9.79 16.18 -14.12
C CYS A 259 -9.67 17.38 -15.05
N GLU A 260 -9.92 17.18 -16.34
CA GLU A 260 -10.15 18.26 -17.30
C GLU A 260 -11.66 18.53 -17.37
N LEU A 261 -12.07 19.78 -17.11
CA LEU A 261 -13.47 20.17 -17.04
C LEU A 261 -13.84 21.04 -18.25
N LEU A 262 -14.89 20.63 -18.98
CA LEU A 262 -15.48 21.43 -20.05
C LEU A 262 -16.75 22.11 -19.55
N MET A 263 -16.77 23.44 -19.61
CA MET A 263 -17.92 24.26 -19.23
C MET A 263 -18.73 24.67 -20.47
N LYS A 264 -19.91 24.08 -20.65
CA LYS A 264 -20.74 24.33 -21.85
C LYS A 264 -21.56 25.61 -21.69
N GLY A 265 -20.97 26.78 -21.97
CA GLY A 265 -21.70 28.05 -21.96
C GLY A 265 -22.29 28.45 -20.59
N SER A 266 -21.74 27.90 -19.50
CA SER A 266 -22.09 28.27 -18.13
C SER A 266 -21.41 29.59 -17.73
N THR A 267 -22.12 30.44 -17.00
CA THR A 267 -21.54 31.61 -16.33
C THR A 267 -21.19 31.34 -14.86
N LYS A 268 -21.38 30.10 -14.38
CA LYS A 268 -21.12 29.69 -12.99
C LYS A 268 -20.19 28.48 -12.98
N GLU A 269 -18.93 28.73 -12.68
CA GLU A 269 -17.94 27.68 -12.45
C GLU A 269 -18.29 26.90 -11.17
N PRO A 270 -18.05 25.58 -11.13
CA PRO A 270 -18.21 24.80 -9.90
C PRO A 270 -17.23 25.33 -8.84
N GLY A 271 -17.78 25.86 -7.75
CA GLY A 271 -16.98 26.39 -6.65
C GLY A 271 -16.25 25.29 -5.87
N PRO A 272 -15.31 25.66 -4.98
CA PRO A 272 -14.54 24.70 -4.17
C PRO A 272 -15.41 23.74 -3.34
N GLU A 273 -16.58 24.19 -2.87
CA GLU A 273 -17.52 23.35 -2.12
C GLU A 273 -18.11 22.21 -2.97
N VAL A 274 -18.38 22.47 -4.25
CA VAL A 274 -18.91 21.47 -5.19
C VAL A 274 -17.83 20.44 -5.50
N LEU A 275 -16.60 20.88 -5.73
CA LEU A 275 -15.46 19.99 -5.95
C LEU A 275 -15.14 19.16 -4.70
N ALA A 276 -15.26 19.74 -3.50
CA ALA A 276 -15.13 18.98 -2.25
C ALA A 276 -16.21 17.91 -2.11
N GLN A 277 -17.46 18.23 -2.51
CA GLN A 277 -18.53 17.23 -2.55
C GLN A 277 -18.27 16.15 -3.60
N CYS A 278 -17.67 16.50 -4.75
CA CYS A 278 -17.21 15.52 -5.74
C CYS A 278 -16.13 14.60 -5.16
N CYS A 279 -15.15 15.12 -4.41
CA CYS A 279 -14.17 14.28 -3.72
C CYS A 279 -14.86 13.28 -2.79
N LEU A 280 -15.82 13.74 -1.98
CA LEU A 280 -16.55 12.89 -1.05
C LEU A 280 -17.37 11.81 -1.78
N GLU A 281 -18.09 12.19 -2.83
CA GLU A 281 -18.88 11.25 -3.65
C GLU A 281 -17.98 10.18 -4.29
N MET A 282 -16.78 10.56 -4.75
CA MET A 282 -15.79 9.59 -5.22
C MET A 282 -15.36 8.65 -4.10
N GLU A 283 -15.02 9.16 -2.92
CA GLU A 283 -14.62 8.32 -1.77
C GLU A 283 -15.72 7.35 -1.33
N GLU A 284 -16.99 7.75 -1.39
CA GLU A 284 -18.15 6.90 -1.05
C GLU A 284 -18.42 5.81 -2.08
N ALA A 285 -18.08 6.04 -3.34
CA ALA A 285 -18.21 5.06 -4.42
C ALA A 285 -17.12 3.97 -4.40
N LEU A 286 -15.99 4.22 -3.74
CA LEU A 286 -14.89 3.25 -3.64
C LEU A 286 -15.23 2.10 -2.69
N ASN A 287 -14.52 0.98 -2.84
CA ASN A 287 -14.80 -0.21 -2.05
C ASN A 287 -14.59 -0.03 -0.54
N TRP A 288 -15.19 -0.94 0.22
CA TRP A 288 -15.19 -0.89 1.69
C TRP A 288 -13.78 -0.92 2.31
N ILE A 289 -12.77 -1.48 1.63
CA ILE A 289 -11.39 -1.47 2.14
C ILE A 289 -10.85 -0.04 2.12
N TYR A 290 -11.05 0.69 1.02
CA TYR A 290 -10.71 2.11 0.96
C TYR A 290 -11.42 2.87 2.09
N GLY A 291 -12.75 2.71 2.22
CA GLY A 291 -13.53 3.34 3.28
C GLY A 291 -13.04 3.02 4.71
N ARG A 292 -12.70 1.74 4.98
CA ARG A 292 -12.09 1.33 6.26
C ARG A 292 -10.75 2.01 6.48
N CYS A 293 -9.87 1.98 5.48
CA CYS A 293 -8.55 2.59 5.57
C CYS A 293 -8.63 4.12 5.76
N ARG A 294 -9.67 4.76 5.22
CA ARG A 294 -9.92 6.19 5.33
C ARG A 294 -10.48 6.60 6.69
N VAL A 295 -11.47 5.87 7.20
CA VAL A 295 -12.23 6.24 8.41
C VAL A 295 -11.69 5.58 9.67
N LEU A 296 -11.48 4.26 9.65
CA LEU A 296 -11.14 3.47 10.84
C LEU A 296 -9.64 3.40 11.06
N ASP A 297 -8.89 2.98 10.03
CA ASP A 297 -7.46 2.73 10.18
C ASP A 297 -6.63 4.03 10.01
N GLN A 298 -7.22 5.07 9.42
CA GLN A 298 -6.60 6.37 9.10
C GLN A 298 -5.26 6.21 8.33
N THR A 299 -5.22 5.24 7.43
CA THR A 299 -4.03 4.90 6.65
C THR A 299 -4.00 5.50 5.26
N ILE A 300 -5.12 6.08 4.83
CA ILE A 300 -5.27 6.84 3.58
C ILE A 300 -5.73 8.26 3.95
N GLY A 301 -5.14 9.27 3.32
CA GLY A 301 -5.53 10.67 3.42
C GLY A 301 -6.68 11.05 2.45
N PRO A 302 -7.22 12.27 2.55
CA PRO A 302 -8.38 12.68 1.74
C PRO A 302 -8.07 12.64 0.25
N LEU A 303 -8.99 12.08 -0.54
CA LEU A 303 -8.91 12.14 -1.99
C LEU A 303 -8.86 13.60 -2.45
N GLU A 304 -7.93 13.89 -3.37
CA GLU A 304 -7.71 15.22 -3.94
C GLU A 304 -8.12 15.21 -5.43
N ILE A 305 -9.00 16.13 -5.81
CA ILE A 305 -9.23 16.44 -7.23
C ILE A 305 -8.35 17.63 -7.61
N ARG A 306 -7.54 17.46 -8.65
CA ARG A 306 -6.74 18.52 -9.27
C ARG A 306 -7.32 18.86 -10.64
N VAL A 307 -7.99 20.00 -10.75
CA VAL A 307 -8.49 20.49 -12.04
C VAL A 307 -7.31 20.97 -12.89
N VAL A 308 -7.22 20.48 -14.13
CA VAL A 308 -6.19 20.86 -15.09
C VAL A 308 -6.76 21.77 -16.18
N GLN A 309 -5.89 22.53 -16.85
CA GLN A 309 -6.27 23.41 -17.95
C GLN A 309 -6.69 22.58 -19.18
N GLU A 310 -7.61 23.13 -19.98
CA GLU A 310 -7.93 22.59 -21.30
C GLU A 310 -6.67 22.59 -22.18
N TRP A 311 -6.49 21.53 -22.96
CA TRP A 311 -5.40 21.45 -23.92
C TRP A 311 -5.70 22.37 -25.12
N ASP A 312 -4.98 23.50 -25.22
CA ASP A 312 -4.94 24.30 -26.44
C ASP A 312 -4.16 23.51 -27.53
N ILE A 313 -4.87 22.99 -28.53
CA ILE A 313 -4.29 22.36 -29.74
C ILE A 313 -4.11 23.41 -30.85
#